data_AF-A0A392RUF5-F1
#
_entry.id   AF-A0A392RUF5-F1
#
_cell.length_a   1.000
_cell.length_b   1.000
_cell.length_c   1.000
_cell.angle_alpha   90.00
_cell.angle_beta   90.00
_cell.angle_gamma   90.00
#
_symmetry.space_group_name_H-M   'P 1'
#
loop_
_entity.id
_entity.type
_entity.pdbx_description
1 polymer ?
#
loop_
_entity_poly.entity_id
_entity_poly.type
_entity_poly.pdbx_seq_one_letter_code
_entity_poly.pdbx_strand_id
1 'polypeptide(L)'
;HLDPCLISAFVERWHEETSSYHMPAGEITVTLDDVSCLLHLPLRGRLQDHITLSKEEGVIVMVNLLGAELVDALYEVTKTKCAHAMTTYLKGIFKHHIEQVAHFTALEDEES
;
A
#
# COMPACT_ATOMS: atom_id res chain seq x y z
N HIS A 1 13.67 -9.52 -0.70
CA HIS A 1 14.23 -8.33 -0.03
C HIS A 1 14.29 -7.24 -1.09
N LEU A 2 13.42 -6.24 -1.02
CA LEU A 2 13.51 -5.07 -1.90
C LEU A 2 14.48 -4.07 -1.26
N ASP A 3 15.38 -3.52 -2.06
CA ASP A 3 16.36 -2.54 -1.61
C ASP A 3 15.66 -1.16 -1.49
N PRO A 4 15.67 -0.51 -0.31
CA PRO A 4 15.10 0.83 -0.13
C PRO A 4 15.68 1.89 -1.07
N CYS A 5 16.97 1.80 -1.41
CA CYS A 5 17.61 2.71 -2.36
C CYS A 5 17.09 2.50 -3.78
N LEU A 6 16.79 1.25 -4.17
CA LEU A 6 16.17 0.94 -5.46
C LEU A 6 14.74 1.50 -5.54
N ILE A 7 13.98 1.41 -4.44
CA ILE A 7 12.62 1.98 -4.36
C ILE A 7 12.69 3.52 -4.45
N SER A 8 13.60 4.18 -3.72
CA SER A 8 13.76 5.64 -3.77
C SER A 8 14.14 6.12 -5.16
N ALA A 9 15.14 5.48 -5.78
CA ALA A 9 15.56 5.80 -7.13
C ALA A 9 14.42 5.62 -8.15
N PHE A 10 13.59 4.60 -7.98
CA PHE A 10 12.42 4.40 -8.81
C PHE A 10 11.37 5.50 -8.62
N VAL A 11 11.07 5.90 -7.38
CA VAL A 11 10.11 6.98 -7.07
C VAL A 11 10.60 8.33 -7.60
N GLU A 12 11.89 8.64 -7.44
CA GLU A 12 12.51 9.87 -7.95
C GLU A 12 12.50 9.92 -9.48
N ARG A 13 12.90 8.82 -10.13
CA ARG A 13 12.85 8.66 -11.59
C ARG A 13 11.43 8.77 -12.14
N TRP A 14 10.47 8.14 -11.44
CA TRP A 14 9.06 8.18 -11.78
C TRP A 14 8.51 9.61 -11.74
N HIS A 15 8.86 10.38 -10.71
CA HIS A 15 8.46 11.78 -10.61
C HIS A 15 9.04 12.61 -11.75
N GLU A 16 10.32 12.44 -12.09
CA GLU A 16 10.96 13.19 -13.18
C GLU A 16 10.35 12.87 -14.56
N GLU A 17 10.18 11.58 -14.88
CA GLU A 17 9.69 11.16 -16.20
C GLU A 17 8.19 11.42 -16.41
N THR A 18 7.37 11.40 -15.35
CA THR A 18 5.93 11.70 -15.44
C THR A 18 5.58 13.18 -15.18
N SER A 19 6.37 13.92 -14.41
CA SER A 19 6.11 15.35 -14.14
C SER A 19 6.41 16.27 -15.31
N SER A 20 7.21 15.83 -16.30
CA SER A 20 7.50 16.62 -17.51
C SER A 20 6.43 16.47 -18.60
N TYR A 21 5.41 15.63 -18.43
CA TYR A 21 4.39 15.43 -19.45
C TYR A 21 3.26 16.45 -19.30
N HIS A 22 3.41 17.62 -19.93
CA HIS A 22 2.28 18.54 -20.16
C HIS A 22 1.35 17.95 -21.23
N MET A 23 0.48 17.04 -20.81
CA MET A 23 -0.55 16.46 -21.67
C MET A 23 -1.73 17.43 -21.80
N PRO A 24 -2.07 17.92 -23.01
CA PRO A 24 -3.29 18.69 -23.20
C PRO A 24 -4.49 17.75 -23.02
N ALA A 25 -5.35 18.12 -22.07
CA ALA A 25 -6.59 17.47 -21.66
C ALA A 25 -7.17 16.43 -22.64
N GLY A 26 -6.86 15.18 -22.36
CA GLY A 26 -7.50 13.96 -22.86
C GLY A 26 -7.06 12.87 -21.89
N GLU A 27 -8.00 12.14 -21.32
CA GLU A 27 -7.79 11.19 -20.22
C GLU A 27 -6.90 10.01 -20.68
N ILE A 28 -5.58 10.21 -20.70
CA ILE A 28 -4.62 9.16 -21.04
C ILE A 28 -4.24 8.47 -19.74
N THR A 29 -4.85 7.31 -19.51
CA THR A 29 -4.41 6.40 -18.46
C THR A 29 -3.06 5.83 -18.87
N VAL A 30 -1.98 6.26 -18.20
CA VAL A 30 -0.64 5.66 -18.38
C VAL A 30 -0.74 4.20 -17.98
N THR A 31 -0.52 3.29 -18.93
CA THR A 31 -0.59 1.84 -18.67
C THR A 31 0.75 1.33 -18.17
N LEU A 32 0.76 0.18 -17.49
CA LEU A 32 2.01 -0.47 -17.07
C LEU A 32 2.92 -0.80 -18.26
N ASP A 33 2.37 -0.98 -19.46
CA ASP A 33 3.16 -1.21 -20.68
C ASP A 33 3.92 0.06 -21.09
N ASP A 34 3.25 1.22 -21.03
CA ASP A 34 3.90 2.52 -21.26
C ASP A 34 5.02 2.77 -20.26
N VAL A 35 4.81 2.41 -18.99
CA VAL A 35 5.81 2.49 -17.92
C VAL A 35 7.02 1.59 -18.19
N SER A 36 6.76 0.34 -18.60
CA SER A 36 7.79 -0.63 -18.99
C SER A 36 8.62 -0.09 -20.17
N CYS A 37 7.96 0.55 -21.14
CA CYS A 37 8.61 1.16 -22.30
C CYS A 37 9.43 2.40 -21.92
N LEU A 38 8.91 3.28 -21.07
CA LEU A 38 9.55 4.53 -20.65
C LEU A 38 10.82 4.26 -19.81
N LEU A 39 10.72 3.33 -18.86
CA LEU A 39 11.80 3.02 -17.91
C LEU A 39 12.74 1.92 -18.42
N HIS A 40 12.45 1.30 -19.56
CA HIS A 40 13.14 0.11 -20.07
C HIS A 40 13.23 -1.03 -19.05
N LEU A 41 12.29 -1.09 -18.11
CA LEU A 41 12.25 -2.10 -17.07
C LEU A 41 11.36 -3.24 -17.56
N PRO A 42 11.87 -4.48 -17.73
CA PRO A 42 11.03 -5.61 -18.08
C PRO A 42 10.09 -5.91 -16.92
N LEU A 43 8.86 -5.40 -16.99
CA LEU A 43 7.81 -5.71 -16.04
C LEU A 43 7.28 -7.12 -16.30
N ARG A 44 8.06 -8.13 -15.91
CA ARG A 44 7.62 -9.53 -15.88
C ARG A 44 6.94 -9.83 -14.54
N GLY A 45 5.95 -9.02 -14.18
CA GLY A 45 5.07 -9.31 -13.06
C GLY A 45 4.03 -10.33 -13.52
N ARG A 46 3.87 -11.45 -12.81
CA ARG A 46 2.58 -12.15 -12.88
C ARG A 46 1.56 -11.17 -12.31
N LEU A 47 0.54 -10.80 -13.09
CA LEU A 47 -0.73 -10.39 -12.51
C LEU A 47 -1.09 -11.51 -11.54
N GLN A 48 -0.93 -11.26 -10.24
CA GLN A 48 -1.36 -12.24 -9.26
C GLN A 48 -2.84 -12.41 -9.52
N ASP A 49 -3.23 -13.63 -9.90
CA ASP A 49 -4.62 -14.02 -9.90
C ASP A 49 -5.17 -13.60 -8.55
N HIS A 50 -6.13 -12.67 -8.55
CA HIS A 50 -6.70 -12.16 -7.32
C HIS A 50 -7.30 -13.34 -6.58
N ILE A 51 -6.61 -13.83 -5.54
CA ILE A 51 -7.14 -14.86 -4.67
C ILE A 51 -8.34 -14.20 -4.01
N THR A 52 -9.54 -14.64 -4.40
CA THR A 52 -10.78 -14.26 -3.74
C THR A 52 -10.74 -14.84 -2.34
N LEU A 53 -10.43 -13.99 -1.36
CA LEU A 53 -10.49 -14.32 0.05
C LEU A 53 -11.95 -14.47 0.47
N SER A 54 -12.24 -15.46 1.32
CA SER A 54 -13.50 -15.50 2.06
C SER A 54 -13.56 -14.37 3.08
N LYS A 55 -14.74 -14.12 3.67
CA LYS A 55 -14.87 -13.10 4.71
C LYS A 55 -14.03 -13.45 5.94
N GLU A 56 -14.01 -14.72 6.29
CA GLU A 56 -13.27 -15.24 7.43
C GLU A 56 -11.77 -15.09 7.20
N GLU A 57 -11.30 -15.43 5.99
CA GLU A 57 -9.90 -15.26 5.60
C GLU A 57 -9.50 -13.78 5.55
N GLY A 58 -10.34 -12.92 4.99
CA GLY A 58 -10.10 -11.47 4.95
C GLY A 58 -9.94 -10.87 6.35
N VAL A 59 -10.79 -11.27 7.29
CA VAL A 59 -10.69 -10.83 8.70
C VAL A 59 -9.41 -11.35 9.34
N ILE A 60 -9.08 -12.64 9.16
CA ILE A 60 -7.85 -13.24 9.69
C ILE A 60 -6.62 -12.50 9.18
N VAL A 61 -6.57 -12.19 7.88
CA VAL A 61 -5.45 -11.47 7.26
C VAL A 61 -5.35 -10.05 7.83
N MET A 62 -6.46 -9.34 8.01
CA MET A 62 -6.45 -7.99 8.60
C MET A 62 -5.97 -7.99 10.05
N VAL A 63 -6.44 -8.94 10.87
CA VAL A 63 -6.02 -9.03 12.27
C VAL A 63 -4.53 -9.42 12.37
N ASN A 64 -4.12 -10.47 11.66
CA ASN A 64 -2.78 -11.03 11.83
C ASN A 64 -1.68 -10.23 11.14
N LEU A 65 -1.94 -9.72 9.92
CA LEU A 65 -0.92 -9.02 9.14
C LEU A 65 -0.93 -7.51 9.36
N LEU A 66 -2.11 -6.93 9.62
CA LEU A 66 -2.26 -5.48 9.80
C LEU A 66 -2.44 -5.08 11.27
N GLY A 67 -2.55 -6.03 12.21
CA GLY A 67 -2.79 -5.72 13.62
C GLY A 67 -4.14 -5.05 13.85
N ALA A 68 -5.13 -5.30 13.00
CA ALA A 68 -6.45 -4.71 13.14
C ALA A 68 -7.23 -5.33 14.30
N GLU A 69 -8.10 -4.54 14.93
CA GLU A 69 -9.10 -5.10 15.84
C GLU A 69 -10.13 -5.94 15.09
N LEU A 70 -10.54 -7.06 15.70
CA LEU A 70 -11.47 -8.02 15.11
C LEU A 70 -12.79 -7.36 14.68
N VAL A 71 -13.32 -6.47 15.51
CA VAL A 71 -14.60 -5.79 15.27
C VAL A 71 -14.52 -4.86 14.06
N ASP A 72 -13.43 -4.10 13.96
CA ASP A 72 -13.21 -3.17 12.85
C ASP A 72 -12.92 -3.92 11.54
N ALA A 73 -12.15 -5.01 11.59
CA ALA A 73 -11.92 -5.89 10.44
C ALA A 73 -13.22 -6.53 9.93
N LEU A 74 -14.10 -6.99 10.83
CA LEU A 74 -15.41 -7.53 10.46
C LEU A 74 -16.29 -6.47 9.80
N TYR A 75 -16.34 -5.26 10.37
CA TYR A 75 -17.09 -4.15 9.78
C TYR A 75 -16.57 -3.80 8.38
N GLU A 76 -15.26 -3.71 8.23
CA GLU A 76 -14.63 -3.37 6.95
C GLU A 76 -14.89 -4.43 5.87
N VAL A 77 -14.69 -5.72 6.18
CA VAL A 77 -14.92 -6.83 5.25
C VAL A 77 -16.39 -6.96 4.86
N THR A 78 -17.31 -6.73 5.80
CA THR A 78 -18.75 -6.74 5.49
C THR A 78 -19.17 -5.56 4.63
N LYS A 79 -18.65 -4.36 4.90
CA LYS A 79 -18.91 -3.14 4.13
C LYS A 79 -18.41 -3.24 2.69
N THR A 80 -17.20 -3.76 2.51
CA THR A 80 -16.53 -3.87 1.20
C THR A 80 -16.85 -5.17 0.46
N LYS A 81 -17.64 -6.06 1.08
CA LYS A 81 -17.94 -7.42 0.59
C LYS A 81 -16.67 -8.22 0.28
N CYS A 82 -15.61 -8.02 1.08
CA CYS A 82 -14.30 -8.65 0.90
C CYS A 82 -13.60 -8.33 -0.44
N ALA A 83 -14.00 -7.26 -1.12
CA ALA A 83 -13.38 -6.87 -2.40
C ALA A 83 -12.03 -6.16 -2.20
N HIS A 84 -11.90 -5.34 -1.16
CA HIS A 84 -10.69 -4.59 -0.82
C HIS A 84 -10.79 -4.03 0.60
N ALA A 85 -9.67 -3.58 1.16
CA ALA A 85 -9.66 -2.71 2.33
C ALA A 85 -9.68 -1.25 1.89
N MET A 86 -10.51 -0.43 2.50
CA MET A 86 -10.60 1.00 2.22
C MET A 86 -9.34 1.72 2.72
N THR A 87 -8.85 2.68 1.95
CA THR A 87 -7.64 3.43 2.31
C THR A 87 -7.77 4.19 3.63
N THR A 88 -8.98 4.66 3.99
CA THR A 88 -9.21 5.32 5.28
C THR A 88 -9.09 4.37 6.46
N TYR A 89 -9.55 3.13 6.31
CA TYR A 89 -9.38 2.07 7.30
C TYR A 89 -7.89 1.75 7.52
N LEU A 90 -7.15 1.52 6.42
CA LEU A 90 -5.70 1.25 6.49
C LEU A 90 -4.93 2.42 7.13
N LYS A 91 -5.26 3.66 6.77
CA LYS A 91 -4.65 4.85 7.39
C LYS A 91 -4.88 4.90 8.90
N GLY A 92 -6.05 4.51 9.38
CA GLY A 92 -6.35 4.41 10.82
C GLY A 92 -5.43 3.42 11.52
N ILE A 93 -5.29 2.22 10.95
CA ILE A 93 -4.41 1.16 11.46
C ILE A 93 -2.96 1.66 11.54
N PHE A 94 -2.41 2.18 10.44
CA PHE A 94 -1.01 2.62 10.43
C PHE A 94 -0.76 3.78 11.36
N LYS A 95 -1.69 4.74 11.45
CA LYS A 95 -1.59 5.84 12.40
C LYS A 95 -1.51 5.33 13.83
N HIS A 96 -2.39 4.40 14.21
CA HIS A 96 -2.39 3.80 15.54
C HIS A 96 -1.09 3.05 15.85
N HIS A 97 -0.55 2.32 14.88
CA HIS A 97 0.74 1.63 15.05
C HIS A 97 1.91 2.61 15.20
N ILE A 98 1.94 3.68 14.39
CA ILE A 98 2.99 4.71 14.47
C ILE A 98 2.93 5.43 15.83
N GLU A 99 1.73 5.76 16.33
CA GLU A 99 1.55 6.39 17.63
C GLU A 99 2.01 5.48 18.78
N GLN A 100 1.72 4.18 18.71
CA GLN A 100 2.20 3.20 19.69
C GLN A 100 3.74 3.07 19.68
N VAL A 101 4.35 3.03 18.48
CA VAL A 101 5.81 2.97 18.34
C VAL A 101 6.44 4.24 18.91
N ALA A 102 5.88 5.42 18.62
CA ALA A 102 6.37 6.69 19.14
C ALA A 102 6.27 6.77 20.67
N HIS A 103 5.19 6.24 21.26
CA HIS A 103 5.03 6.15 22.72
C HIS A 103 6.06 5.18 23.34
N PHE A 104 6.35 4.06 22.68
CA PHE A 104 7.34 3.10 23.15
C PHE A 104 8.76 3.68 23.11
N THR A 105 9.15 4.37 22.04
CA THR A 105 10.47 5.01 21.92
C THR A 105 10.66 6.17 22.88
N ALA A 106 9.59 6.90 23.22
CA ALA A 106 9.66 8.02 24.17
C ALA A 106 9.89 7.54 25.63
N LEU A 107 9.51 6.31 25.96
CA LEU A 107 9.73 5.73 27.30
C LEU A 107 11.15 5.18 27.48
N GLU A 108 11.83 4.81 26.40
CA GLU A 108 13.25 4.38 26.45
C GLU A 108 14.20 5.57 26.70
N ASP A 109 13.78 6.80 26.38
CA ASP A 109 14.57 8.03 26.58
C ASP A 109 14.48 8.60 28.02
N GLU A 110 13.52 8.16 28.85
CA GLU A 110 13.35 8.65 30.24
C GLU A 110 14.03 7.78 31.31
N GLU A 111 14.63 6.63 30.96
CA GLU A 111 15.31 5.71 31.90
C GLU A 111 16.86 5.83 31.90
N SER A 112 17.42 6.94 31.39
CA SER A 112 18.87 7.27 31.46
C SER A 112 19.24 8.32 32.50
#